data_AF-A0A8T7FBU7-F1
#
_entry.id   AF-A0A8T7FBU7-F1
#
_cell.length_a   1.000
_cell.length_b   1.000
_cell.length_c   1.000
_cell.angle_alpha   90.00
_cell.angle_beta   90.00
_cell.angle_gamma   90.00
#
_symmetry.space_group_name_H-M   'P 1'
#
loop_
_entity.id
_entity.type
_entity.pdbx_description
1 polymer ?
#
loop_
_entity_poly.entity_id
_entity_poly.type
_entity_poly.pdbx_seq_one_letter_code
_entity_poly.pdbx_strand_id
1 'polypeptide(L)'
;MCLDRARVYHKDGSFGRGAPSRPDAPARAGKNGSTSGATTAMLDRLEKAGLIERRPNPNDRRESLIAAAQGSSQIAASWFESARRAQDRLISSYSESELEIISDVFERFAKLWDDERETTGRQTQPVGSGGRACD
;
A
#
# COMPACT_ATOMS: atom_id res chain seq x y z
N MET A 1 -26.74 -3.10 3.18
CA MET A 1 -25.48 -3.22 2.41
C MET A 1 -24.35 -2.78 3.34
N CYS A 2 -23.65 -3.73 3.96
CA CYS A 2 -22.55 -3.42 4.87
C CYS A 2 -21.30 -3.06 4.03
N LEU A 3 -20.75 -1.87 4.24
CA LEU A 3 -19.48 -1.46 3.64
C LEU A 3 -18.38 -2.34 4.23
N ASP A 4 -17.86 -3.27 3.44
CA ASP A 4 -16.77 -4.16 3.84
C ASP A 4 -15.49 -3.35 4.04
N ARG A 5 -15.10 -3.22 5.31
CA ARG A 5 -14.02 -2.35 5.75
C ARG A 5 -12.72 -3.14 5.74
N ALA A 6 -12.28 -3.53 4.55
CA ALA A 6 -11.05 -4.28 4.37
C ALA A 6 -9.83 -3.42 4.73
N ARG A 7 -9.02 -3.91 5.66
CA ARG A 7 -7.68 -3.36 5.96
C ARG A 7 -6.63 -4.36 5.46
N VAL A 8 -5.55 -3.83 4.89
CA VAL A 8 -4.41 -4.62 4.41
C VAL A 8 -3.47 -4.90 5.58
N TYR A 9 -3.17 -6.17 5.83
CA TYR A 9 -2.26 -6.61 6.88
C TYR A 9 -1.14 -7.48 6.27
N HIS A 10 0.07 -7.37 6.83
CA HIS A 10 1.17 -8.27 6.48
C HIS A 10 1.06 -9.60 7.26
N LYS A 11 1.60 -10.67 6.67
CA LYS A 11 1.46 -12.08 7.12
C LYS A 11 2.08 -12.35 8.50
N ASP A 12 2.93 -11.47 8.99
CA ASP A 12 3.60 -11.47 10.29
C ASP A 12 2.78 -10.79 11.40
N GLY A 13 1.58 -10.30 11.09
CA GLY A 13 0.76 -9.55 12.04
C GLY A 13 1.32 -8.15 12.35
N SER A 14 2.37 -7.72 11.64
CA SER A 14 2.93 -6.39 11.82
C SER A 14 2.03 -5.36 11.14
N PHE A 15 1.60 -4.39 11.94
CA PHE A 15 0.91 -3.20 11.47
C PHE A 15 1.97 -2.22 10.95
N GLY A 16 1.89 -1.83 9.67
CA GLY A 16 2.67 -0.71 9.16
C GLY A 16 2.38 0.52 10.02
N ARG A 17 3.39 1.01 10.77
CA ARG A 17 3.24 2.00 11.85
C ARG A 17 2.51 3.27 11.37
N GLY A 18 1.22 3.36 11.66
CA GLY A 18 0.42 4.59 11.73
C GLY A 18 -0.27 4.71 13.09
N ALA A 19 0.14 5.67 13.92
CA ALA A 19 -0.27 5.84 15.32
C ALA A 19 -1.75 5.46 15.66
N PRO A 20 -2.01 4.87 16.84
CA PRO A 20 -3.34 4.39 17.20
C PRO A 20 -4.33 5.56 17.31
N SER A 21 -5.33 5.57 16.44
CA SER A 21 -6.47 6.50 16.52
C SER A 21 -7.42 6.08 17.65
N ARG A 22 -7.79 7.04 18.50
CA ARG A 22 -8.73 6.91 19.62
C ARG A 22 -10.11 6.37 19.19
N PRO A 23 -10.89 5.74 20.11
CA PRO A 23 -12.11 4.98 19.77
C PRO A 23 -13.31 5.81 19.28
N ASP A 24 -13.22 7.14 19.25
CA ASP A 24 -14.34 8.06 19.02
C ASP A 24 -14.14 8.99 17.80
N ALA A 25 -13.07 8.85 17.02
CA ALA A 25 -12.86 9.67 15.83
C ALA A 25 -13.59 9.10 14.58
N PRO A 26 -14.31 9.93 13.80
CA PRO A 26 -14.90 9.47 12.54
C PRO A 26 -13.81 8.95 11.62
N ALA A 27 -14.09 7.78 11.04
CA ALA A 27 -13.24 7.04 10.11
C ALA A 27 -12.54 7.94 9.09
N ARG A 28 -11.26 8.26 9.30
CA ARG A 28 -10.48 8.95 8.27
C ARG A 28 -10.24 7.97 7.13
N ALA A 29 -10.92 8.20 6.02
CA ALA A 29 -10.68 7.50 4.77
C ALA A 29 -9.18 7.50 4.47
N GLY A 30 -8.64 6.32 4.12
CA GLY A 30 -7.26 6.19 3.67
C GLY A 30 -7.00 7.17 2.53
N LYS A 31 -5.80 7.77 2.53
CA LYS A 31 -5.39 8.91 1.70
C LYS A 31 -5.27 8.63 0.19
N ASN A 32 -6.12 7.78 -0.37
CA ASN A 32 -6.27 7.60 -1.80
C ASN A 32 -7.75 7.80 -2.08
N GLY A 33 -8.11 8.82 -2.86
CA GLY A 33 -9.50 9.19 -3.20
C GLY A 33 -10.24 8.16 -4.06
N SER A 34 -10.08 6.87 -3.80
CA SER A 34 -10.92 5.81 -4.34
C SER A 34 -12.14 5.69 -3.44
N THR A 35 -13.33 5.97 -3.99
CA THR A 35 -14.59 5.66 -3.31
C THR A 35 -14.56 4.20 -2.88
N SER A 36 -15.03 3.91 -1.66
CA SER A 36 -14.99 2.56 -1.06
C SER A 36 -15.43 1.45 -2.02
N GLY A 37 -16.37 1.72 -2.93
CA GLY A 37 -16.83 0.78 -3.95
C GLY A 37 -15.80 0.44 -5.05
N ALA A 38 -14.95 1.39 -5.47
CA ALA A 38 -13.90 1.13 -6.46
C ALA A 38 -12.82 0.21 -5.88
N THR A 39 -12.47 0.40 -4.61
CA THR A 39 -11.54 -0.46 -3.88
C THR A 39 -12.12 -1.87 -3.68
N THR A 40 -13.40 -1.99 -3.32
CA THR A 40 -14.06 -3.31 -3.21
C THR A 40 -14.05 -4.04 -4.55
N ALA A 41 -14.43 -3.36 -5.65
CA ALA A 41 -14.41 -3.96 -6.99
C ALA A 41 -13.00 -4.41 -7.42
N MET A 42 -11.96 -3.67 -7.02
CA MET A 42 -10.57 -4.07 -7.25
C MET A 42 -10.20 -5.32 -6.44
N LEU A 43 -10.54 -5.36 -5.14
CA LEU A 43 -10.26 -6.51 -4.28
C LEU A 43 -10.99 -7.77 -4.78
N ASP A 44 -12.25 -7.65 -5.20
CA ASP A 44 -13.00 -8.79 -5.72
C ASP A 44 -12.37 -9.37 -7.00
N ARG A 45 -11.81 -8.50 -7.85
CA ARG A 45 -11.06 -8.93 -9.05
C ARG A 45 -9.77 -9.66 -8.66
N LEU A 46 -9.05 -9.16 -7.66
CA LEU A 46 -7.82 -9.79 -7.18
C LEU A 46 -8.09 -11.13 -6.49
N GLU A 47 -9.19 -11.24 -5.74
CA GLU A 47 -9.62 -12.48 -5.09
C GLU A 47 -10.07 -13.51 -6.12
N LYS A 48 -10.88 -13.10 -7.11
CA LYS A 48 -11.28 -13.96 -8.23
C LYS A 48 -10.09 -14.45 -9.06
N ALA A 49 -9.04 -13.64 -9.15
CA ALA A 49 -7.79 -14.03 -9.81
C ALA A 49 -6.91 -14.97 -8.97
N GLY A 50 -7.29 -15.28 -7.73
CA GLY A 50 -6.50 -16.12 -6.83
C GLY A 50 -5.21 -15.44 -6.34
N LEU A 51 -5.15 -14.10 -6.37
CA LEU A 51 -3.98 -13.35 -5.90
C LEU A 51 -4.08 -13.00 -4.42
N ILE A 52 -5.30 -12.78 -3.93
CA ILE A 52 -5.58 -12.50 -2.53
C ILE A 52 -6.68 -13.42 -2.01
N GLU A 53 -6.80 -13.49 -0.70
CA GLU A 53 -7.91 -14.12 0.01
C GLU A 53 -8.35 -13.22 1.17
N ARG A 54 -9.65 -13.23 1.45
CA ARG A 54 -10.24 -12.55 2.61
C ARG A 54 -10.37 -13.53 3.76
N ARG A 55 -9.83 -13.16 4.92
CA ARG A 55 -9.94 -13.94 6.16
C ARG A 55 -10.73 -13.15 7.20
N PRO A 56 -11.57 -13.78 8.04
CA PRO A 56 -12.22 -13.10 9.15
C PRO A 56 -11.19 -12.48 10.10
N ASN A 57 -11.39 -11.23 10.51
CA ASN A 57 -10.56 -10.64 11.57
C ASN A 57 -10.96 -11.27 12.93
N PRO A 58 -10.03 -11.92 13.65
CA PRO A 58 -10.34 -12.55 14.94
C PRO A 58 -10.74 -11.55 16.04
N ASN A 59 -10.38 -10.27 15.89
CA ASN A 59 -10.66 -9.21 16.87
C ASN A 59 -11.95 -8.43 16.57
N ASP A 60 -12.41 -8.44 15.31
CA ASP A 60 -13.67 -7.83 14.91
C ASP A 60 -14.25 -8.55 13.68
N ARG A 61 -15.32 -9.32 13.89
CA ARG A 61 -16.03 -10.04 12.82
C ARG A 61 -16.63 -9.14 11.73
N ARG A 62 -16.70 -7.82 11.95
CA ARG A 62 -17.16 -6.84 10.96
C ARG A 62 -16.04 -6.41 10.01
N GLU A 63 -14.81 -6.82 10.27
CA GLU A 63 -13.65 -6.55 9.44
C GLU A 63 -13.10 -7.84 8.80
N SER A 64 -12.64 -7.72 7.56
CA SER A 64 -11.94 -8.77 6.83
C SER A 64 -10.47 -8.39 6.67
N LEU A 65 -9.59 -9.36 6.87
CA LEU A 65 -8.15 -9.25 6.61
C LEU A 65 -7.88 -9.68 5.17
N ILE A 66 -7.11 -8.87 4.44
CA ILE A 66 -6.61 -9.26 3.11
C ILE A 66 -5.24 -9.93 3.26
N ALA A 67 -5.12 -11.15 2.77
CA ALA A 67 -3.85 -11.88 2.69
C ALA A 67 -3.53 -12.28 1.25
N ALA A 68 -2.24 -12.44 0.93
CA ALA A 68 -1.84 -13.04 -0.33
C ALA A 68 -2.26 -14.52 -0.34
N ALA A 69 -2.96 -14.94 -1.38
CA ALA A 69 -3.38 -16.34 -1.52
C ALA A 69 -2.16 -17.26 -1.72
N GLN A 70 -2.28 -18.52 -1.31
CA GLN A 70 -1.22 -19.51 -1.55
C GLN A 70 -1.03 -19.71 -3.07
N GLY A 71 0.22 -19.60 -3.55
CA GLY A 71 0.54 -19.71 -4.98
C GLY A 71 0.30 -18.44 -5.80
N SER A 72 -0.19 -17.35 -5.19
CA SER A 72 -0.36 -16.05 -5.84
C SER A 72 0.91 -15.53 -6.51
N SER A 73 2.08 -15.82 -5.93
CA SER A 73 3.39 -15.46 -6.51
C SER A 73 3.66 -16.18 -7.84
N GLN A 74 3.29 -17.46 -7.97
CA GLN A 74 3.44 -18.18 -9.24
C GLN A 74 2.45 -17.68 -10.30
N ILE A 75 1.20 -17.40 -9.89
CA ILE A 75 0.19 -16.84 -10.79
C ILE A 75 0.68 -15.48 -11.33
N ALA A 76 1.09 -14.58 -10.44
CA ALA A 76 1.62 -13.27 -10.81
C ALA A 76 2.87 -13.41 -11.69
N ALA A 77 3.81 -14.29 -11.33
CA ALA A 77 5.01 -14.53 -12.15
C ALA A 77 4.66 -14.97 -13.57
N SER A 78 3.67 -15.86 -13.74
CA SER A 78 3.25 -16.33 -15.07
C SER A 78 2.74 -15.21 -15.97
N TRP A 79 2.02 -14.22 -15.41
CA TRP A 79 1.46 -13.11 -16.17
C TRP A 79 2.55 -12.15 -16.65
N PHE A 80 3.60 -11.98 -15.86
CA PHE A 80 4.69 -11.06 -16.15
C PHE A 80 5.92 -11.73 -16.79
N GLU A 81 5.87 -13.03 -17.07
CA GLU A 81 7.00 -13.80 -17.60
C GLU A 81 7.59 -13.16 -18.88
N SER A 82 6.75 -12.75 -19.83
CA SER A 82 7.21 -12.09 -21.06
C SER A 82 7.90 -10.75 -20.76
N ALA A 83 7.34 -9.95 -19.86
CA ALA A 83 7.91 -8.67 -19.45
C ALA A 83 9.24 -8.88 -18.71
N ARG A 84 9.32 -9.87 -17.82
CA ARG A 84 10.53 -10.25 -17.10
C ARG A 84 11.66 -10.62 -18.05
N ARG A 85 11.38 -11.46 -19.06
CA ARG A 85 12.37 -11.81 -20.10
C ARG A 85 12.83 -10.59 -20.91
N ALA A 86 11.94 -9.65 -21.20
CA ALA A 86 12.30 -8.42 -21.89
C ALA A 86 13.19 -7.52 -21.01
N GLN A 87 12.86 -7.40 -19.72
CA GLN A 87 13.65 -6.68 -18.74
C GLN A 87 15.04 -7.33 -18.56
N ASP A 88 15.12 -8.66 -18.45
CA ASP A 88 16.39 -9.38 -18.31
C ASP A 88 17.31 -9.11 -19.51
N ARG A 89 16.77 -9.14 -20.75
CA ARG A 89 17.54 -8.79 -21.95
C ARG A 89 18.06 -7.35 -21.91
N LEU A 90 17.21 -6.41 -21.51
CA LEU A 90 17.59 -5.00 -21.39
C LEU A 90 18.71 -4.83 -20.34
N ILE A 91 18.54 -5.39 -19.15
CA ILE A 91 19.54 -5.29 -18.07
C ILE A 91 20.86 -5.93 -18.51
N SER A 92 20.81 -7.10 -19.16
CA SER A 92 22.01 -7.79 -19.66
C SER A 92 22.76 -7.04 -20.77
N SER A 93 22.16 -6.00 -21.36
CA SER A 93 22.83 -5.16 -22.36
C SER A 93 23.76 -4.11 -21.76
N TYR A 94 23.69 -3.90 -20.45
CA TYR A 94 24.58 -3.00 -19.71
C TYR A 94 25.77 -3.76 -19.12
N SER A 95 26.92 -3.11 -19.08
CA SER A 95 28.08 -3.56 -18.32
C SER A 95 27.85 -3.43 -16.81
N GLU A 96 28.65 -4.16 -16.02
CA GLU A 96 28.60 -4.10 -14.56
C GLU A 96 28.83 -2.67 -14.03
N SER A 97 29.80 -1.94 -14.59
CA SER A 97 30.06 -0.54 -14.22
C SER A 97 28.90 0.41 -14.56
N GLU A 98 28.17 0.16 -15.64
CA GLU A 98 26.97 0.94 -15.96
C GLU A 98 25.82 0.63 -14.99
N LEU A 99 25.64 -0.64 -14.62
CA LEU A 99 24.65 -1.05 -13.63
C LEU A 99 24.97 -0.49 -12.23
N GLU A 100 26.24 -0.38 -11.85
CA GLU A 100 26.66 0.28 -10.61
C GLU A 100 26.23 1.75 -10.58
N ILE A 101 26.48 2.49 -11.66
CA ILE A 101 26.06 3.90 -11.78
C ILE A 101 24.54 4.02 -11.74
N ILE A 102 23.82 3.16 -12.47
CA ILE A 102 22.35 3.15 -12.48
C ILE A 102 21.81 2.87 -11.08
N SER A 103 22.35 1.88 -10.37
CA SER A 103 21.95 1.54 -9.00
C SER A 103 22.19 2.71 -8.04
N ASP A 104 23.39 3.31 -8.09
CA ASP A 104 23.75 4.46 -7.26
C ASP A 104 22.78 5.64 -7.46
N VAL A 105 22.42 5.96 -8.70
CA VAL A 105 21.45 7.02 -8.99
C VAL A 105 20.08 6.69 -8.40
N PHE A 106 19.58 5.45 -8.58
CA PHE A 106 18.29 5.04 -8.02
C PHE A 106 18.27 5.08 -6.49
N GLU A 107 19.35 4.65 -5.83
CA GLU A 107 19.49 4.68 -4.38
C GLU A 107 19.48 6.12 -3.84
N ARG A 108 20.24 7.02 -4.46
CA ARG A 108 20.25 8.44 -4.09
C ARG A 108 18.89 9.08 -4.29
N PHE A 109 18.18 8.73 -5.36
CA PHE A 109 16.84 9.26 -5.63
C PHE A 109 15.82 8.73 -4.62
N ALA A 110 15.87 7.45 -4.26
CA ALA A 110 15.02 6.87 -3.21
C ALA A 110 15.25 7.57 -1.87
N LYS A 111 16.53 7.76 -1.48
CA LYS A 111 16.90 8.51 -0.28
C LYS A 111 16.37 9.94 -0.28
N LEU A 112 16.52 10.65 -1.39
CA LEU A 112 15.99 12.00 -1.55
C LEU A 112 14.48 12.06 -1.28
N TRP A 113 13.72 11.10 -1.81
CA TRP A 113 12.26 11.06 -1.58
C TRP A 113 11.88 10.68 -0.15
N ASP A 114 12.64 9.82 0.51
CA ASP A 114 12.42 9.51 1.92
C ASP A 114 12.70 10.73 2.80
N ASP A 115 13.81 11.44 2.56
CA ASP A 115 14.17 12.67 3.26
C ASP A 115 13.12 13.79 3.03
N GLU A 116 12.58 13.90 1.80
CA GLU A 116 11.51 14.84 1.47
C GLU A 116 10.17 14.49 2.15
N ARG A 117 9.84 13.21 2.29
CA ARG A 117 8.64 12.77 3.03
C ARG A 117 8.73 13.15 4.51
N GLU A 118 9.92 13.06 5.11
CA GLU A 118 10.15 13.48 6.49
C GLU A 118 10.10 15.01 6.66
N THR A 119 10.53 15.75 5.63
CA THR A 119 10.52 17.21 5.63
C THR A 119 9.12 17.78 5.39
N THR A 120 8.42 17.28 4.38
CA THR A 120 7.04 17.67 4.04
C THR A 120 6.06 17.21 5.13
N GLY A 121 6.29 16.05 5.75
CA GLY A 121 5.54 15.59 6.92
C GLY A 121 5.61 16.56 8.11
N ARG A 122 6.70 17.33 8.23
CA ARG A 122 6.91 18.34 9.27
C ARG A 122 6.14 19.64 9.03
N GLN A 123 5.84 19.97 7.77
CA GLN A 123 5.17 21.22 7.39
C GLN A 123 3.64 21.16 7.42
N THR A 124 3.04 19.97 7.55
CA THR A 124 1.57 19.81 7.55
C THR A 124 0.92 19.88 8.95
N GLN A 125 1.49 20.65 9.89
CA GLN A 125 0.75 21.00 11.11
C GLN A 125 -0.44 21.92 10.74
N PRO A 126 -1.66 21.62 11.21
CA PRO A 126 -2.83 22.40 10.84
C PRO A 126 -2.78 23.77 11.51
N VAL A 127 -3.04 24.82 10.72
CA VAL A 127 -3.40 26.15 11.20
C VAL A 127 -4.61 26.00 12.14
N GLY A 128 -4.42 26.30 13.43
CA GLY A 128 -5.46 26.24 14.44
C GLY A 128 -6.59 27.22 14.11
N SER A 129 -7.75 26.72 13.73
CA SER A 129 -8.97 27.52 13.64
C SER A 129 -9.55 27.69 15.05
N GLY A 130 -9.31 28.86 15.65
CA GLY A 130 -10.01 29.30 16.86
C GLY A 130 -11.51 29.38 16.61
N GLY A 131 -12.28 28.55 17.30
CA GLY A 131 -13.74 28.61 17.33
C GLY A 131 -14.19 29.48 18.51
N ARG A 132 -14.80 30.63 18.21
CA ARG A 132 -15.59 31.40 19.17
C ARG A 132 -16.78 30.55 19.60
N ALA A 133 -17.02 30.49 20.90
CA ALA A 133 -18.26 30.02 21.47
C ALA A 133 -19.38 30.98 21.04
N CYS A 134 -20.49 30.42 20.54
CA CYS A 134 -21.77 31.11 20.50
C CYS A 134 -22.68 30.41 21.52
N ASP A 135 -23.36 31.26 22.30
CA ASP A 135 -24.24 30.97 23.45
C ASP A 135 -25.30 29.89 23.22
#